data_AF-A0A4S4GYC7-F1
#
_entry.id   AF-A0A4S4GYC7-F1
#
_cell.length_a   1.000
_cell.length_b   1.000
_cell.length_c   1.000
_cell.angle_alpha   90.00
_cell.angle_beta   90.00
_cell.angle_gamma   90.00
#
_symmetry.space_group_name_H-M   'P 1'
#
loop_
_entity.id
_entity.type
_entity.pdbx_description
1 polymer ?
#
loop_
_entity_poly.entity_id
_entity_poly.type
_entity_poly.pdbx_seq_one_letter_code
_entity_poly.pdbx_strand_id
1 'polypeptide(L)'
;MIQQDRYINTSNREKLRIGLIGFGRMGGKFLATLQNCPQWEVAYVCDIDPYSRALALKQVPEAKIVASDDEIFNDPSVDAVVFATLADQRLRLFEKAVAHGKHVITEKPVADTLNAEWAVVNMAEKSDILVTVNMYLRNSWYHHVMYSMVDEGEIGELAIIRICHMTPGLAPGEGHEYEGPAFHDCGMHYVDIARWHARSDFKTWHSQGVKMWRYKDPWWVQCHGTFQNGVVFDITQGFVYGQLSKDQTHNSYVELIGTKGIVRMTHDFNTAVVELHGVNRTERIERPYG
;
A
#
# COMPACT_ATOMS: atom_id res chain seq x y z
N MET A 1 7.82 -11.16 23.85
CA MET A 1 6.63 -11.13 24.73
C MET A 1 5.45 -11.04 23.79
N ILE A 2 4.81 -12.18 23.52
CA ILE A 2 3.84 -12.37 22.43
C ILE A 2 2.56 -11.61 22.82
N GLN A 3 2.18 -10.60 22.04
CA GLN A 3 0.90 -9.91 22.19
C GLN A 3 -0.22 -10.95 22.02
N GLN A 4 -1.05 -11.08 23.04
CA GLN A 4 -2.28 -11.87 22.96
C GLN A 4 -3.22 -11.23 21.94
N ASP A 5 -3.68 -12.04 20.99
CA ASP A 5 -4.66 -11.66 19.99
C ASP A 5 -5.94 -11.09 20.65
N ARG A 6 -6.20 -9.80 20.44
CA ARG A 6 -7.48 -9.17 20.77
C ARG A 6 -8.50 -9.60 19.71
N TYR A 7 -9.14 -10.73 19.90
CA TYR A 7 -10.32 -11.10 19.11
C TYR A 7 -11.51 -10.23 19.52
N ILE A 8 -12.16 -9.59 18.54
CA ILE A 8 -13.45 -8.92 18.73
C ILE A 8 -14.48 -9.99 19.12
N ASN A 9 -15.18 -9.78 20.24
CA ASN A 9 -16.26 -10.67 20.68
C ASN A 9 -17.47 -10.50 19.75
N THR A 10 -17.54 -11.29 18.68
CA THR A 10 -18.63 -11.31 17.70
C THR A 10 -19.84 -12.12 18.19
N SER A 11 -20.28 -11.89 19.42
CA SER A 11 -21.51 -12.52 19.91
C SER A 11 -22.71 -12.02 19.10
N ASN A 12 -23.24 -12.89 18.22
CA ASN A 12 -24.50 -12.79 17.44
C ASN A 12 -24.54 -12.06 16.08
N ARG A 13 -23.42 -11.77 15.40
CA ARG A 13 -23.47 -11.35 13.98
C ARG A 13 -22.68 -12.29 13.07
N GLU A 14 -23.34 -12.82 12.04
CA GLU A 14 -22.73 -13.70 11.03
C GLU A 14 -21.71 -12.97 10.13
N LYS A 15 -21.79 -11.63 10.00
CA LYS A 15 -20.89 -10.79 9.19
C LYS A 15 -20.57 -9.46 9.86
N LEU A 16 -19.36 -8.96 9.62
CA LEU A 16 -18.93 -7.60 9.97
C LEU A 16 -19.42 -6.61 8.90
N ARG A 17 -20.04 -5.52 9.34
CA ARG A 17 -20.61 -4.49 8.48
C ARG A 17 -19.58 -3.40 8.22
N ILE A 18 -19.32 -3.10 6.95
CA ILE A 18 -18.29 -2.15 6.53
C ILE A 18 -18.88 -0.99 5.72
N GLY A 19 -18.38 0.22 5.98
CA GLY A 19 -18.66 1.41 5.17
C GLY A 19 -17.47 1.75 4.27
N LEU A 20 -17.67 1.78 2.96
CA LEU A 20 -16.65 2.18 1.99
C LEU A 20 -16.77 3.67 1.67
N ILE A 21 -15.73 4.46 1.99
CA ILE A 21 -15.70 5.92 1.77
C ILE A 21 -14.71 6.23 0.65
N GLY A 22 -15.22 6.73 -0.47
CA GLY A 22 -14.50 6.92 -1.73
C GLY A 22 -14.73 5.74 -2.67
N PHE A 23 -15.37 5.99 -3.82
CA PHE A 23 -15.70 5.00 -4.85
C PHE A 23 -15.04 5.34 -6.20
N GLY A 24 -13.77 5.71 -6.14
CA GLY A 24 -12.89 5.77 -7.30
C GLY A 24 -12.29 4.40 -7.66
N ARG A 25 -11.14 4.42 -8.35
CA ARG A 25 -10.44 3.19 -8.78
C ARG A 25 -10.15 2.21 -7.64
N MET A 26 -9.62 2.70 -6.52
CA MET A 26 -9.30 1.85 -5.36
C MET A 26 -10.56 1.40 -4.61
N GLY A 27 -11.56 2.28 -4.48
CA GLY A 27 -12.85 1.90 -3.89
C GLY A 27 -13.52 0.73 -4.61
N GLY A 28 -13.52 0.74 -5.94
CA GLY A 28 -14.02 -0.39 -6.74
C GLY A 28 -13.23 -1.68 -6.53
N LYS A 29 -11.90 -1.60 -6.39
CA LYS A 29 -11.07 -2.78 -6.06
C LYS A 29 -11.38 -3.33 -4.67
N PHE A 30 -11.52 -2.46 -3.67
CA PHE A 30 -11.94 -2.86 -2.33
C PHE A 30 -13.31 -3.53 -2.35
N LEU A 31 -14.29 -2.95 -3.06
CA LEU A 31 -15.61 -3.55 -3.19
C LEU A 31 -15.52 -4.98 -3.76
N ALA A 32 -14.78 -5.15 -4.86
CA ALA A 32 -14.59 -6.47 -5.48
C ALA A 32 -13.94 -7.47 -4.51
N THR A 33 -12.93 -7.05 -3.74
CA THR A 33 -12.31 -7.92 -2.72
C THR A 33 -13.28 -8.25 -1.60
N LEU A 34 -13.99 -7.26 -1.04
CA LEU A 34 -14.92 -7.43 0.07
C LEU A 34 -16.10 -8.33 -0.29
N GLN A 35 -16.64 -8.21 -1.51
CA GLN A 35 -17.73 -9.08 -1.99
C GLN A 35 -17.31 -10.55 -2.10
N ASN A 36 -16.01 -10.83 -2.29
CA ASN A 36 -15.47 -12.19 -2.31
C ASN A 36 -15.12 -12.74 -0.92
N CYS A 37 -15.32 -11.96 0.15
CA CYS A 37 -15.02 -12.37 1.51
C CYS A 37 -16.31 -12.57 2.32
N PRO A 38 -16.69 -13.82 2.68
CA PRO A 38 -17.98 -14.09 3.31
C PRO A 38 -18.15 -13.44 4.69
N GLN A 39 -17.05 -13.05 5.35
CA GLN A 39 -17.06 -12.38 6.65
C GLN A 39 -17.53 -10.92 6.59
N TRP A 40 -17.59 -10.30 5.40
CA TRP A 40 -17.91 -8.89 5.24
C TRP A 40 -19.29 -8.69 4.60
N GLU A 41 -19.98 -7.65 5.08
CA GLU A 41 -21.16 -7.06 4.45
C GLU A 41 -20.85 -5.59 4.15
N VAL A 42 -20.83 -5.20 2.88
CA VAL A 42 -20.70 -3.78 2.49
C VAL A 42 -22.04 -3.10 2.72
N ALA A 43 -22.20 -2.50 3.89
CA ALA A 43 -23.45 -1.87 4.31
C ALA A 43 -23.65 -0.48 3.68
N TYR A 44 -22.54 0.22 3.43
CA TYR A 44 -22.55 1.58 2.89
C TYR A 44 -21.47 1.76 1.84
N VAL A 45 -21.77 2.58 0.83
CA VAL A 45 -20.78 3.22 -0.04
C VAL A 45 -21.05 4.73 -0.04
N CYS A 46 -20.02 5.51 0.28
CA CYS A 46 -20.07 6.96 0.31
C CYS A 46 -19.14 7.55 -0.75
N ASP A 47 -19.64 8.49 -1.54
CA ASP A 47 -18.81 9.33 -2.41
C ASP A 47 -19.47 10.70 -2.57
N ILE A 48 -18.67 11.77 -2.68
CA ILE A 48 -19.19 13.13 -2.91
C ILE A 48 -19.66 13.32 -4.36
N ASP A 49 -19.11 12.54 -5.30
CA ASP A 49 -19.47 12.61 -6.71
C ASP A 49 -20.73 11.76 -7.01
N PRO A 50 -21.82 12.37 -7.53
CA PRO A 50 -23.01 11.62 -7.93
C PRO A 50 -22.73 10.55 -8.99
N TYR A 51 -21.73 10.72 -9.85
CA TYR A 51 -21.40 9.70 -10.85
C TYR A 51 -20.81 8.45 -10.21
N SER A 52 -19.82 8.60 -9.32
CA SER A 52 -19.29 7.50 -8.50
C SER A 52 -20.38 6.78 -7.71
N ARG A 53 -21.32 7.52 -7.10
CA ARG A 53 -22.47 6.91 -6.40
C ARG A 53 -23.37 6.11 -7.34
N ALA A 54 -23.66 6.62 -8.54
CA ALA A 54 -24.46 5.89 -9.52
C ALA A 54 -23.77 4.61 -10.01
N LEU A 55 -22.44 4.60 -10.09
CA LEU A 55 -21.67 3.39 -10.39
C LEU A 55 -21.70 2.39 -9.22
N ALA A 56 -21.53 2.87 -7.98
CA ALA A 56 -21.60 2.02 -6.79
C ALA A 56 -22.95 1.30 -6.69
N LEU A 57 -24.06 2.02 -6.90
CA LEU A 57 -25.42 1.44 -6.87
C LEU A 57 -25.60 0.29 -7.86
N LYS A 58 -24.91 0.34 -9.02
CA LYS A 58 -24.97 -0.74 -10.01
C LYS A 58 -24.17 -1.97 -9.60
N GLN A 59 -23.08 -1.79 -8.83
CA GLN A 59 -22.16 -2.87 -8.44
C GLN A 59 -22.55 -3.52 -7.10
N VAL A 60 -23.22 -2.78 -6.22
CA VAL A 60 -23.65 -3.24 -4.89
C VAL A 60 -25.02 -2.63 -4.53
N PRO A 61 -26.10 -3.05 -5.20
CA PRO A 61 -27.44 -2.47 -5.01
C PRO A 61 -28.02 -2.66 -3.61
N GLU A 62 -27.52 -3.62 -2.84
CA GLU A 62 -27.89 -3.88 -1.45
C GLU A 62 -27.29 -2.88 -0.44
N ALA A 63 -26.20 -2.19 -0.80
CA ALA A 63 -25.58 -1.20 0.06
C ALA A 63 -26.35 0.11 0.03
N LYS A 64 -26.35 0.83 1.17
CA LYS A 64 -26.83 2.21 1.21
C LYS A 64 -25.80 3.12 0.54
N ILE A 65 -26.20 3.78 -0.54
CA ILE A 65 -25.34 4.70 -1.28
C ILE A 65 -25.61 6.13 -0.81
N VAL A 66 -24.63 6.75 -0.18
CA VAL A 66 -24.77 8.03 0.53
C VAL A 66 -23.81 9.08 0.01
N ALA A 67 -24.17 10.36 0.18
CA ALA A 67 -23.32 11.49 -0.21
C ALA A 67 -22.50 12.03 0.98
N SER A 68 -22.89 11.70 2.22
CA SER A 68 -22.23 12.14 3.44
C SER A 68 -21.67 10.95 4.22
N ASP A 69 -20.42 11.08 4.66
CA ASP A 69 -19.77 10.10 5.53
C ASP A 69 -20.39 10.06 6.95
N ASP A 70 -21.08 11.13 7.37
CA ASP A 70 -21.79 11.18 8.64
C ASP A 70 -22.87 10.10 8.74
N GLU A 71 -23.49 9.71 7.63
CA GLU A 71 -24.49 8.64 7.62
C GLU A 71 -23.88 7.28 7.98
N ILE A 72 -22.58 7.09 7.72
CA ILE A 72 -21.83 5.87 8.07
C ILE A 72 -21.37 5.94 9.53
N PHE A 73 -20.74 7.04 9.93
CA PHE A 73 -20.17 7.17 11.28
C PHE A 73 -21.25 7.18 12.37
N ASN A 74 -22.42 7.77 12.09
CA ASN A 74 -23.55 7.79 13.02
C ASN A 74 -24.34 6.47 13.09
N ASP A 75 -24.08 5.49 12.22
CA ASP A 75 -24.72 4.17 12.30
C ASP A 75 -23.94 3.27 13.28
N PRO A 76 -24.48 2.95 14.48
CA PRO A 76 -23.81 2.09 15.43
C PRO A 76 -23.68 0.65 14.93
N SER A 77 -24.38 0.26 13.86
CA SER A 77 -24.27 -1.06 13.25
C SER A 77 -23.04 -1.23 12.37
N VAL A 78 -22.37 -0.16 11.93
CA VAL A 78 -21.12 -0.27 11.14
C VAL A 78 -19.96 -0.62 12.07
N ASP A 79 -19.21 -1.68 11.76
CA ASP A 79 -18.10 -2.17 12.58
C ASP A 79 -16.75 -1.56 12.14
N ALA A 80 -16.58 -1.38 10.82
CA ALA A 80 -15.35 -0.85 10.22
C ALA A 80 -15.64 0.09 9.05
N VAL A 81 -14.64 0.90 8.69
CA VAL A 81 -14.66 1.80 7.54
C VAL A 81 -13.43 1.57 6.65
N VAL A 82 -13.63 1.67 5.34
CA VAL A 82 -12.57 1.68 4.34
C VAL A 82 -12.40 3.10 3.82
N PHE A 83 -11.20 3.66 3.92
CA PHE A 83 -10.87 4.96 3.34
C PHE A 83 -10.17 4.76 2.00
N ALA A 84 -10.90 4.97 0.91
CA ALA A 84 -10.41 4.98 -0.47
C ALA A 84 -10.57 6.36 -1.14
N THR A 85 -10.68 7.42 -0.32
CA THR A 85 -10.62 8.83 -0.74
C THR A 85 -9.19 9.25 -1.04
N LEU A 86 -8.98 10.48 -1.51
CA LEU A 86 -7.67 11.13 -1.58
C LEU A 86 -7.08 11.39 -0.18
N ALA A 87 -5.75 11.53 -0.10
CA ALA A 87 -4.99 11.63 1.15
C ALA A 87 -5.38 12.81 2.04
N ASP A 88 -5.72 13.96 1.45
CA ASP A 88 -6.12 15.20 2.13
C ASP A 88 -7.39 15.04 2.97
N GLN A 89 -8.23 14.06 2.65
CA GLN A 89 -9.45 13.76 3.38
C GLN A 89 -9.24 12.79 4.55
N ARG A 90 -8.17 11.98 4.51
CA ARG A 90 -8.02 10.81 5.39
C ARG A 90 -7.82 11.18 6.86
N LEU A 91 -7.17 12.31 7.18
CA LEU A 91 -7.03 12.79 8.57
C LEU A 91 -8.39 13.02 9.24
N ARG A 92 -9.28 13.81 8.60
CA ARG A 92 -10.62 14.10 9.13
C ARG A 92 -11.45 12.83 9.27
N LEU A 93 -11.33 11.90 8.31
CA LEU A 93 -12.02 10.61 8.38
C LEU A 93 -11.51 9.76 9.55
N PHE A 94 -10.19 9.78 9.80
CA PHE A 94 -9.58 9.07 10.91
C PHE A 94 -10.04 9.61 12.26
N GLU A 95 -10.10 10.94 12.43
CA GLU A 95 -10.66 11.58 13.62
C GLU A 95 -12.10 11.11 13.89
N LYS A 96 -12.94 11.04 12.85
CA LYS A 96 -14.31 10.53 12.96
C LYS A 96 -14.35 9.05 13.34
N ALA A 97 -13.50 8.21 12.75
CA ALA A 97 -13.44 6.78 13.05
C ALA A 97 -13.07 6.53 14.52
N VAL A 98 -12.04 7.21 15.02
CA VAL A 98 -11.65 7.13 16.43
C VAL A 98 -12.79 7.61 17.33
N ALA A 99 -13.41 8.76 17.03
CA ALA A 99 -14.50 9.31 17.83
C ALA A 99 -15.73 8.39 17.90
N HIS A 100 -16.00 7.61 16.86
CA HIS A 100 -17.13 6.69 16.78
C HIS A 100 -16.75 5.22 17.04
N GLY A 101 -15.50 4.95 17.42
CA GLY A 101 -15.00 3.60 17.69
C GLY A 101 -15.05 2.64 16.50
N LYS A 102 -14.91 3.14 15.27
CA LYS A 102 -14.94 2.33 14.04
C LYS A 102 -13.53 1.87 13.68
N HIS A 103 -13.36 0.59 13.36
CA HIS A 103 -12.08 0.07 12.86
C HIS A 103 -11.77 0.59 11.46
N VAL A 104 -10.50 0.73 11.09
CA VAL A 104 -10.07 1.41 9.87
C VAL A 104 -9.23 0.49 8.98
N ILE A 105 -9.62 0.40 7.72
CA ILE A 105 -8.77 -0.01 6.61
C ILE A 105 -8.56 1.23 5.75
N THR A 106 -7.34 1.67 5.52
CA THR A 106 -7.09 2.90 4.73
C THR A 106 -6.17 2.63 3.56
N GLU A 107 -6.44 3.29 2.43
CA GLU A 107 -5.42 3.51 1.42
C GLU A 107 -4.22 4.25 2.01
N LYS A 108 -3.11 4.06 1.32
CA LYS A 108 -1.88 4.80 1.51
C LYS A 108 -1.86 6.03 0.59
N PRO A 109 -1.06 7.06 0.92
CA PRO A 109 -0.59 7.46 2.26
C PRO A 109 -1.75 7.71 3.24
N VAL A 110 -1.49 7.67 4.55
CA VAL A 110 -2.58 7.82 5.55
C VAL A 110 -3.06 9.27 5.72
N ALA A 111 -2.29 10.23 5.23
CA ALA A 111 -2.64 11.64 5.09
C ALA A 111 -1.77 12.29 4.01
N ASP A 112 -2.03 13.55 3.67
CA ASP A 112 -1.31 14.30 2.61
C ASP A 112 0.00 14.96 3.08
N THR A 113 0.22 15.05 4.39
CA THR A 113 1.41 15.69 4.97
C THR A 113 1.98 14.88 6.12
N LEU A 114 3.30 14.93 6.32
CA LEU A 114 3.99 14.22 7.40
C LEU A 114 3.41 14.54 8.80
N ASN A 115 3.03 15.80 9.06
CA ASN A 115 2.42 16.19 10.33
C ASN A 115 1.04 15.54 10.53
N ALA A 116 0.23 15.50 9.46
CA ALA A 116 -1.06 14.82 9.49
C ALA A 116 -0.92 13.31 9.60
N GLU A 117 0.07 12.70 8.94
CA GLU A 117 0.37 11.27 9.07
C GLU A 117 0.77 10.93 10.51
N TRP A 118 1.66 11.71 11.13
CA TRP A 118 1.99 11.53 12.54
C TRP A 118 0.80 11.75 13.47
N ALA A 119 -0.13 12.67 13.14
CA ALA A 119 -1.37 12.81 13.90
C ALA A 119 -2.23 11.53 13.81
N VAL A 120 -2.36 10.93 12.62
CA VAL A 120 -3.04 9.64 12.41
C VAL A 120 -2.37 8.52 13.23
N VAL A 121 -1.04 8.39 13.16
CA VAL A 121 -0.29 7.39 13.94
C VAL A 121 -0.53 7.56 15.43
N ASN A 122 -0.38 8.78 15.95
CA ASN A 122 -0.59 9.08 17.36
C ASN A 122 -2.02 8.79 17.82
N MET A 123 -3.03 9.06 16.98
CA MET A 123 -4.42 8.73 17.28
C MET A 123 -4.66 7.23 17.28
N ALA A 124 -4.10 6.50 16.29
CA ALA A 124 -4.19 5.05 16.20
C ALA A 124 -3.64 4.39 17.46
N GLU A 125 -2.43 4.76 17.87
CA GLU A 125 -1.73 4.19 19.04
C GLU A 125 -2.43 4.47 20.38
N LYS A 126 -3.21 5.56 20.47
CA LYS A 126 -3.95 5.95 21.67
C LYS A 126 -5.39 5.43 21.70
N SER A 127 -5.85 4.84 20.61
CA SER A 127 -7.21 4.34 20.45
C SER A 127 -7.27 2.82 20.66
N ASP A 128 -8.47 2.30 20.91
CA ASP A 128 -8.72 0.86 20.95
C ASP A 128 -9.19 0.30 19.58
N ILE A 129 -9.20 1.12 18.53
CA ILE A 129 -9.60 0.66 17.20
C ILE A 129 -8.45 -0.07 16.49
N LEU A 130 -8.79 -1.11 15.73
CA LEU A 130 -7.87 -1.73 14.79
C LEU A 130 -7.70 -0.84 13.57
N VAL A 131 -6.46 -0.68 13.12
CA VAL A 131 -6.08 0.12 11.96
C VAL A 131 -5.13 -0.69 11.09
N THR A 132 -5.42 -0.75 9.79
CA THR A 132 -4.49 -1.28 8.80
C THR A 132 -4.41 -0.36 7.59
N VAL A 133 -3.23 -0.29 6.99
CA VAL A 133 -2.94 0.51 5.80
C VAL A 133 -2.72 -0.45 4.64
N ASN A 134 -3.24 -0.10 3.46
CA ASN A 134 -3.12 -0.92 2.25
C ASN A 134 -1.69 -0.92 1.67
N MET A 135 -0.78 -1.56 2.38
CA MET A 135 0.60 -1.82 1.96
C MET A 135 0.70 -3.20 1.31
N TYR A 136 -0.07 -3.40 0.24
CA TYR A 136 -0.37 -4.73 -0.33
C TYR A 136 0.85 -5.51 -0.83
N LEU A 137 1.99 -4.86 -1.12
CA LEU A 137 3.19 -5.59 -1.57
C LEU A 137 3.66 -6.63 -0.55
N ARG A 138 3.39 -6.45 0.75
CA ARG A 138 3.72 -7.49 1.75
C ARG A 138 2.92 -8.78 1.57
N ASN A 139 1.77 -8.71 0.90
CA ASN A 139 0.86 -9.82 0.67
C ASN A 139 1.09 -10.49 -0.69
N SER A 140 2.00 -9.97 -1.52
CA SER A 140 2.21 -10.50 -2.85
C SER A 140 2.97 -11.82 -2.80
N TRP A 141 2.57 -12.77 -3.66
CA TRP A 141 3.19 -14.10 -3.67
C TRP A 141 4.70 -14.02 -3.92
N TYR A 142 5.16 -13.09 -4.77
CA TYR A 142 6.56 -12.98 -5.15
C TYR A 142 7.42 -12.47 -3.99
N HIS A 143 6.90 -11.57 -3.17
CA HIS A 143 7.62 -11.10 -1.99
C HIS A 143 7.67 -12.16 -0.90
N HIS A 144 6.61 -12.95 -0.71
CA HIS A 144 6.64 -14.13 0.17
C HIS A 144 7.64 -15.19 -0.29
N VAL A 145 7.68 -15.51 -1.60
CA VAL A 145 8.65 -16.47 -2.15
C VAL A 145 10.09 -16.02 -1.92
N MET A 146 10.39 -14.74 -2.20
CA MET A 146 11.72 -14.19 -1.91
C MET A 146 12.06 -14.30 -0.42
N TYR A 147 11.11 -13.99 0.46
CA TYR A 147 11.28 -14.08 1.92
C TYR A 147 11.63 -15.51 2.36
N SER A 148 10.90 -16.51 1.86
CA SER A 148 11.18 -17.93 2.14
C SER A 148 12.55 -18.36 1.63
N MET A 149 12.96 -17.96 0.42
CA MET A 149 14.29 -18.29 -0.12
C MET A 149 15.43 -17.71 0.72
N VAL A 150 15.23 -16.52 1.31
CA VAL A 150 16.18 -15.95 2.27
C VAL A 150 16.22 -16.76 3.57
N ASP A 151 15.05 -17.13 4.13
CA ASP A 151 14.96 -17.95 5.35
C ASP A 151 15.53 -19.37 5.20
N GLU A 152 15.44 -19.94 4.01
CA GLU A 152 16.07 -21.21 3.65
C GLU A 152 17.61 -21.11 3.57
N GLY A 153 18.17 -19.90 3.66
CA GLY A 153 19.60 -19.65 3.65
C GLY A 153 20.23 -19.72 2.26
N GLU A 154 19.43 -19.69 1.19
CA GLU A 154 19.92 -19.83 -0.19
C GLU A 154 20.89 -18.72 -0.60
N ILE A 155 20.71 -17.52 -0.05
CA ILE A 155 21.60 -16.38 -0.30
C ILE A 155 22.62 -16.12 0.83
N GLY A 156 22.62 -16.94 1.90
CA GLY A 156 23.36 -16.65 3.13
C GLY A 156 22.85 -15.41 3.85
N GLU A 157 23.74 -14.67 4.51
CA GLU A 157 23.39 -13.40 5.15
C GLU A 157 23.05 -12.32 4.11
N LEU A 158 21.91 -11.65 4.25
CA LEU A 158 21.50 -10.53 3.41
C LEU A 158 22.45 -9.34 3.61
N ALA A 159 22.98 -8.78 2.52
CA ALA A 159 23.94 -7.67 2.55
C ALA A 159 23.41 -6.40 1.88
N ILE A 160 22.73 -6.54 0.73
CA ILE A 160 22.28 -5.39 -0.08
C ILE A 160 20.85 -5.64 -0.59
N ILE A 161 20.01 -4.61 -0.48
CA ILE A 161 18.67 -4.55 -1.07
C ILE A 161 18.68 -3.49 -2.16
N ARG A 162 18.36 -3.85 -3.40
CA ARG A 162 18.22 -2.89 -4.50
C ARG A 162 16.81 -2.90 -5.02
N ILE A 163 16.21 -1.73 -5.12
CA ILE A 163 14.83 -1.58 -5.59
C ILE A 163 14.79 -0.50 -6.66
N CYS A 164 14.15 -0.84 -7.76
CA CYS A 164 13.79 0.13 -8.78
C CYS A 164 12.31 -0.05 -9.08
N HIS A 165 11.57 1.05 -9.06
CA HIS A 165 10.21 1.10 -9.56
C HIS A 165 10.04 2.39 -10.35
N MET A 166 10.25 2.27 -11.66
CA MET A 166 10.04 3.36 -12.58
C MET A 166 8.97 2.99 -13.59
N THR A 167 7.91 3.77 -13.62
CA THR A 167 6.71 3.50 -14.43
C THR A 167 6.46 4.66 -15.39
N PRO A 168 5.62 4.50 -16.42
CA PRO A 168 5.22 5.63 -17.24
C PRO A 168 4.36 6.62 -16.46
N GLY A 169 3.72 6.20 -15.34
CA GLY A 169 3.01 7.05 -14.39
C GLY A 169 1.93 7.95 -14.98
N LEU A 170 1.19 8.65 -14.12
CA LEU A 170 0.39 9.79 -14.57
C LEU A 170 1.31 11.00 -14.79
N ALA A 171 1.01 11.84 -15.76
CA ALA A 171 1.73 13.09 -15.94
C ALA A 171 1.30 14.09 -14.84
N PRO A 172 2.17 15.04 -14.47
CA PRO A 172 1.76 16.05 -13.50
C PRO A 172 0.52 16.82 -13.97
N GLY A 173 -0.51 16.92 -13.12
CA GLY A 173 -1.78 17.58 -13.44
C GLY A 173 -2.91 16.64 -13.90
N GLU A 174 -2.65 15.33 -14.01
CA GLU A 174 -3.67 14.33 -14.37
C GLU A 174 -4.44 13.78 -13.15
N GLY A 175 -4.41 14.51 -12.03
CA GLY A 175 -4.94 14.05 -10.74
C GLY A 175 -3.89 13.27 -9.95
N HIS A 176 -4.15 13.07 -8.65
CA HIS A 176 -3.26 12.46 -7.64
C HIS A 176 -2.29 13.41 -6.91
N GLU A 177 -2.44 14.72 -7.05
CA GLU A 177 -1.52 15.70 -6.42
C GLU A 177 -1.51 15.61 -4.89
N TYR A 178 -2.64 15.24 -4.28
CA TYR A 178 -2.76 15.07 -2.83
C TYR A 178 -2.04 13.81 -2.31
N GLU A 179 -1.78 12.82 -3.17
CA GLU A 179 -0.98 11.64 -2.79
C GLU A 179 0.51 11.99 -2.70
N GLY A 180 0.92 13.18 -3.17
CA GLY A 180 2.26 13.73 -2.98
C GLY A 180 3.29 13.31 -4.05
N PRO A 181 4.59 13.58 -3.81
CA PRO A 181 5.66 13.25 -4.76
C PRO A 181 5.80 11.74 -4.93
N ALA A 182 6.55 11.31 -5.96
CA ALA A 182 6.68 9.90 -6.33
C ALA A 182 7.04 8.95 -5.17
N PHE A 183 7.85 9.40 -4.21
CA PHE A 183 8.18 8.62 -3.01
C PHE A 183 7.05 8.49 -1.98
N HIS A 184 6.20 9.52 -1.84
CA HIS A 184 5.07 9.50 -0.92
C HIS A 184 3.91 8.67 -1.49
N ASP A 185 3.64 8.79 -2.79
CA ASP A 185 2.57 8.01 -3.43
C ASP A 185 2.95 6.54 -3.64
N CYS A 186 3.96 6.26 -4.48
CA CYS A 186 4.33 4.88 -4.82
C CYS A 186 5.57 4.37 -4.09
N GLY A 187 6.56 5.23 -3.85
CA GLY A 187 7.84 4.82 -3.27
C GLY A 187 7.71 4.27 -1.85
N MET A 188 6.68 4.67 -1.10
CA MET A 188 6.47 4.20 0.27
C MET A 188 6.26 2.69 0.34
N HIS A 189 5.66 2.08 -0.69
CA HIS A 189 5.56 0.62 -0.79
C HIS A 189 6.95 -0.02 -0.78
N TYR A 190 7.91 0.57 -1.47
CA TYR A 190 9.27 0.06 -1.58
C TYR A 190 10.14 0.40 -0.38
N VAL A 191 9.90 1.54 0.28
CA VAL A 191 10.47 1.83 1.62
C VAL A 191 10.02 0.76 2.61
N ASP A 192 8.75 0.38 2.57
CA ASP A 192 8.17 -0.63 3.43
C ASP A 192 8.69 -2.05 3.13
N ILE A 193 8.79 -2.42 1.85
CA ILE A 193 9.37 -3.70 1.40
C ILE A 193 10.85 -3.81 1.75
N ALA A 194 11.63 -2.74 1.57
CA ALA A 194 13.03 -2.73 1.97
C ALA A 194 13.17 -2.97 3.48
N ARG A 195 12.37 -2.27 4.30
CA ARG A 195 12.33 -2.46 5.77
C ARG A 195 11.94 -3.88 6.15
N TRP A 196 10.96 -4.45 5.45
CA TRP A 196 10.44 -5.79 5.71
C TRP A 196 11.47 -6.89 5.42
N HIS A 197 12.16 -6.85 4.27
CA HIS A 197 13.23 -7.79 3.95
C HIS A 197 14.47 -7.58 4.81
N ALA A 198 14.80 -6.33 5.15
CA ALA A 198 15.94 -6.04 6.03
C ALA A 198 15.72 -6.50 7.48
N ARG A 199 14.45 -6.71 7.90
CA ARG A 199 14.09 -7.03 9.31
C ARG A 199 14.69 -6.04 10.32
N SER A 200 14.82 -4.79 9.89
CA SER A 200 15.52 -3.75 10.64
C SER A 200 14.99 -2.38 10.22
N ASP A 201 15.05 -1.43 11.14
CA ASP A 201 14.78 -0.03 10.83
C ASP A 201 15.96 0.64 10.14
N PHE A 202 15.67 1.73 9.43
CA PHE A 202 16.65 2.55 8.74
C PHE A 202 17.58 3.25 9.75
N LYS A 203 18.86 3.39 9.38
CA LYS A 203 19.89 4.06 10.19
C LYS A 203 20.43 5.31 9.51
N THR A 204 20.76 5.21 8.22
CA THR A 204 21.24 6.34 7.41
C THR A 204 20.52 6.37 6.09
N TRP A 205 20.36 7.56 5.52
CA TRP A 205 19.83 7.74 4.18
C TRP A 205 20.34 9.03 3.55
N HIS A 206 20.59 8.97 2.25
CA HIS A 206 20.87 10.11 1.39
C HIS A 206 19.98 9.99 0.16
N SER A 207 19.46 11.12 -0.31
CA SER A 207 18.51 11.14 -1.42
C SER A 207 18.84 12.22 -2.44
N GLN A 208 18.63 11.91 -3.71
CA GLN A 208 18.64 12.87 -4.80
C GLN A 208 17.30 12.79 -5.55
N GLY A 209 16.75 13.94 -5.89
CA GLY A 209 15.52 14.05 -6.68
C GLY A 209 15.70 14.94 -7.90
N VAL A 210 14.97 14.62 -8.96
CA VAL A 210 14.90 15.43 -10.19
C VAL A 210 13.46 15.88 -10.41
N LYS A 211 13.29 17.20 -10.52
CA LYS A 211 12.03 17.82 -10.95
C LYS A 211 11.99 17.85 -12.47
N MET A 212 11.10 17.06 -13.06
CA MET A 212 10.89 17.08 -14.51
C MET A 212 9.92 18.19 -14.89
N TRP A 213 10.09 18.77 -16.09
CA TRP A 213 9.19 19.79 -16.67
C TRP A 213 8.92 21.00 -15.78
N ARG A 214 9.84 21.34 -14.88
CA ARG A 214 9.66 22.41 -13.87
C ARG A 214 8.46 22.18 -12.94
N TYR A 215 7.98 20.94 -12.82
CA TYR A 215 6.96 20.59 -11.85
C TYR A 215 7.49 20.81 -10.43
N LYS A 216 6.61 21.16 -9.48
CA LYS A 216 6.99 21.56 -8.13
C LYS A 216 7.64 20.40 -7.35
N ASP A 217 7.21 19.18 -7.62
CA ASP A 217 7.63 17.96 -6.93
C ASP A 217 8.58 17.12 -7.79
N PRO A 218 9.52 16.36 -7.17
CA PRO A 218 10.40 15.47 -7.90
C PRO A 218 9.61 14.30 -8.52
N TRP A 219 9.83 14.08 -9.81
CA TRP A 219 9.21 12.99 -10.59
C TRP A 219 10.09 11.74 -10.69
N TRP A 220 11.34 11.88 -10.28
CA TRP A 220 12.30 10.81 -10.09
C TRP A 220 13.06 11.09 -8.81
N VAL A 221 13.22 10.07 -7.97
CA VAL A 221 13.97 10.13 -6.71
C VAL A 221 14.75 8.83 -6.54
N GLN A 222 15.99 8.96 -6.09
CA GLN A 222 16.80 7.85 -5.61
C GLN A 222 17.19 8.12 -4.16
N CYS A 223 17.07 7.09 -3.32
CA CYS A 223 17.44 7.12 -1.92
C CYS A 223 18.27 5.88 -1.59
N HIS A 224 19.39 6.05 -0.89
CA HIS A 224 20.25 4.95 -0.49
C HIS A 224 20.79 5.17 0.92
N GLY A 225 21.24 4.10 1.57
CA GLY A 225 21.78 4.18 2.92
C GLY A 225 21.93 2.83 3.59
N THR A 226 21.78 2.81 4.91
CA THR A 226 21.96 1.60 5.73
C THR A 226 20.81 1.40 6.70
N PHE A 227 20.55 0.12 7.02
CA PHE A 227 19.73 -0.31 8.14
C PHE A 227 20.56 -0.44 9.42
N GLN A 228 19.90 -0.50 10.58
CA GLN A 228 20.57 -0.66 11.88
C GLN A 228 21.44 -1.93 11.97
N ASN A 229 20.99 -3.01 11.32
CA ASN A 229 21.73 -4.27 11.23
C ASN A 229 22.86 -4.29 10.18
N GLY A 230 23.12 -3.17 9.50
CA GLY A 230 24.23 -3.04 8.53
C GLY A 230 23.87 -3.39 7.08
N VAL A 231 22.66 -3.89 6.80
CA VAL A 231 22.19 -4.09 5.42
C VAL A 231 22.19 -2.75 4.69
N VAL A 232 22.73 -2.72 3.47
CA VAL A 232 22.73 -1.54 2.60
C VAL A 232 21.49 -1.56 1.71
N PHE A 233 20.95 -0.39 1.38
CA PHE A 233 19.86 -0.30 0.41
C PHE A 233 20.05 0.80 -0.62
N ASP A 234 19.46 0.60 -1.80
CA ASP A 234 19.13 1.65 -2.76
C ASP A 234 17.70 1.47 -3.28
N ILE A 235 16.93 2.56 -3.30
CA ILE A 235 15.54 2.61 -3.78
C ILE A 235 15.47 3.74 -4.81
N THR A 236 15.08 3.39 -6.03
CA THR A 236 14.78 4.33 -7.10
C THR A 236 13.29 4.29 -7.40
N GLN A 237 12.61 5.43 -7.32
CA GLN A 237 11.20 5.56 -7.68
C GLN A 237 11.05 6.69 -8.69
N GLY A 238 10.27 6.48 -9.74
CA GLY A 238 9.95 7.54 -10.68
C GLY A 238 8.80 7.25 -11.62
N PHE A 239 8.24 8.31 -12.17
CA PHE A 239 7.14 8.26 -13.14
C PHE A 239 7.59 8.64 -14.55
N VAL A 240 8.90 8.62 -14.80
CA VAL A 240 9.54 9.18 -16.01
C VAL A 240 10.06 8.10 -16.95
N TYR A 241 9.68 6.83 -16.76
CA TYR A 241 10.20 5.71 -17.54
C TYR A 241 9.31 5.45 -18.74
N GLY A 242 9.71 5.97 -19.91
CA GLY A 242 8.90 5.84 -21.13
C GLY A 242 7.53 6.53 -21.02
N GLN A 243 7.36 7.53 -20.15
CA GLN A 243 6.06 8.18 -19.93
C GLN A 243 5.42 8.71 -21.22
N LEU A 244 6.24 9.25 -22.13
CA LEU A 244 5.82 9.81 -23.41
C LEU A 244 6.10 8.87 -24.60
N SER A 245 6.54 7.63 -24.36
CA SER A 245 6.74 6.68 -25.45
C SER A 245 5.38 6.20 -25.98
N LYS A 246 5.31 5.98 -27.29
CA LYS A 246 4.15 5.38 -27.94
C LYS A 246 3.79 4.04 -27.32
N ASP A 247 4.82 3.23 -27.08
CA ASP A 247 4.73 1.93 -26.43
C ASP A 247 5.30 2.11 -25.02
N GLN A 248 4.41 2.27 -24.03
CA GLN A 248 4.79 2.47 -22.64
C GLN A 248 5.43 1.19 -22.06
N THR A 249 6.38 1.37 -21.15
CA THR A 249 7.10 0.29 -20.48
C THR A 249 7.40 0.69 -19.04
N HIS A 250 7.82 -0.25 -18.21
CA HIS A 250 8.21 -0.03 -16.81
C HIS A 250 9.58 -0.68 -16.58
N ASN A 251 10.25 -0.26 -15.52
CA ASN A 251 11.42 -0.92 -14.97
C ASN A 251 11.19 -1.11 -13.48
N SER A 252 10.78 -2.32 -13.12
CA SER A 252 10.36 -2.66 -11.77
C SER A 252 11.06 -3.93 -11.31
N TYR A 253 11.90 -3.81 -10.28
CA TYR A 253 12.60 -4.94 -9.69
C TYR A 253 12.92 -4.75 -8.20
N VAL A 254 13.08 -5.88 -7.51
CA VAL A 254 13.67 -5.98 -6.17
C VAL A 254 14.75 -7.04 -6.20
N GLU A 255 15.97 -6.69 -5.82
CA GLU A 255 17.12 -7.60 -5.68
C GLU A 255 17.52 -7.70 -4.22
N LEU A 256 17.64 -8.93 -3.72
CA LEU A 256 18.20 -9.25 -2.41
C LEU A 256 19.52 -9.98 -2.65
N ILE A 257 20.62 -9.31 -2.31
CA ILE A 257 21.98 -9.80 -2.54
C ILE A 257 22.54 -10.20 -1.19
N GLY A 258 22.85 -11.50 -1.06
CA GLY A 258 23.44 -12.05 0.14
C GLY A 258 24.88 -12.50 -0.08
N THR A 259 25.50 -12.95 1.00
CA THR A 259 26.90 -13.42 1.02
C THR A 259 27.17 -14.65 0.16
N LYS A 260 26.14 -15.40 -0.24
CA LYS A 260 26.29 -16.65 -0.99
C LYS A 260 25.45 -16.74 -2.26
N GLY A 261 24.53 -15.81 -2.49
CA GLY A 261 23.61 -15.86 -3.60
C GLY A 261 22.81 -14.58 -3.79
N ILE A 262 21.90 -14.60 -4.76
CA ILE A 262 20.99 -13.50 -5.08
C ILE A 262 19.60 -14.04 -5.39
N VAL A 263 18.58 -13.33 -4.94
CA VAL A 263 17.21 -13.50 -5.43
C VAL A 263 16.71 -12.17 -5.99
N ARG A 264 16.15 -12.20 -7.19
CA ARG A 264 15.61 -11.04 -7.89
C ARG A 264 14.16 -11.27 -8.24
N MET A 265 13.33 -10.26 -8.01
CA MET A 265 11.99 -10.17 -8.58
C MET A 265 11.94 -9.06 -9.62
N THR A 266 11.25 -9.32 -10.73
CA THR A 266 10.89 -8.30 -11.74
C THR A 266 9.39 -8.42 -12.07
N HIS A 267 8.77 -7.34 -12.53
CA HIS A 267 7.39 -7.41 -13.01
C HIS A 267 7.05 -6.40 -14.09
N ASP A 268 5.96 -6.69 -14.82
CA ASP A 268 5.38 -5.83 -15.85
C ASP A 268 3.92 -5.41 -15.62
N PHE A 269 3.45 -5.58 -14.37
CA PHE A 269 2.06 -5.42 -13.95
C PHE A 269 1.08 -6.45 -14.52
N ASN A 270 1.51 -7.33 -15.41
CA ASN A 270 0.76 -8.50 -15.86
C ASN A 270 1.35 -9.79 -15.28
N THR A 271 2.67 -9.86 -15.23
CA THR A 271 3.48 -11.00 -14.83
C THR A 271 4.54 -10.54 -13.83
N ALA A 272 4.78 -11.36 -12.82
CA ALA A 272 5.93 -11.24 -11.93
C ALA A 272 6.82 -12.48 -12.06
N VAL A 273 8.13 -12.25 -12.06
CA VAL A 273 9.14 -13.30 -12.17
C VAL A 273 10.06 -13.21 -10.94
N VAL A 274 10.26 -14.32 -10.25
CA VAL A 274 11.27 -14.46 -9.18
C VAL A 274 12.36 -15.41 -9.67
N GLU A 275 13.60 -14.94 -9.66
CA GLU A 275 14.81 -15.67 -10.08
C GLU A 275 15.78 -15.78 -8.92
N LEU A 276 16.08 -17.00 -8.51
CA LEU A 276 17.04 -17.34 -7.45
C LEU A 276 18.30 -17.93 -8.08
N HIS A 277 19.45 -17.42 -7.65
CA HIS A 277 20.75 -18.06 -7.80
C HIS A 277 21.31 -18.30 -6.39
N GLY A 278 20.90 -19.42 -5.79
CA GLY A 278 21.23 -19.82 -4.43
C GLY A 278 22.36 -20.85 -4.35
N VAL A 279 22.75 -21.17 -3.12
CA VAL A 279 23.83 -22.15 -2.85
C VAL A 279 23.44 -23.58 -3.20
N ASN A 280 22.16 -23.95 -3.05
CA ASN A 280 21.71 -25.31 -3.32
C ASN A 280 20.97 -25.42 -4.65
N ARG A 281 20.35 -24.33 -5.12
CA ARG A 281 19.53 -24.35 -6.34
C ARG A 281 19.54 -23.04 -7.11
N THR A 282 19.28 -23.17 -8.42
CA THR A 282 18.88 -22.07 -9.29
C THR A 282 17.44 -22.31 -9.72
N GLU A 283 16.58 -21.31 -9.55
CA GLU A 283 15.14 -21.45 -9.74
C GLU A 283 14.55 -20.19 -10.37
N ARG A 284 13.56 -20.36 -11.26
CA ARG A 284 12.81 -19.27 -11.88
C ARG A 284 11.31 -19.57 -11.79
N ILE A 285 10.57 -18.69 -11.12
CA ILE A 285 9.13 -18.80 -10.92
C ILE A 285 8.45 -17.63 -11.63
N GLU A 286 7.49 -17.92 -12.49
CA GLU A 286 6.73 -16.92 -13.25
C GLU A 286 5.23 -17.15 -13.03
N ARG A 287 4.52 -16.11 -12.60
CA ARG A 287 3.06 -16.13 -12.35
C ARG A 287 2.47 -14.74 -12.62
N PRO A 288 1.13 -14.59 -12.71
CA PRO A 288 0.51 -13.27 -12.82
C PRO A 288 0.96 -12.31 -11.71
N TYR A 289 1.04 -11.02 -12.05
CA TYR A 289 1.29 -9.95 -11.08
C TYR A 289 0.02 -9.69 -10.25
N GLY A 290 0.17 -9.70 -8.93
CA GLY A 290 -0.93 -9.58 -7.97
C GLY A 290 -0.82 -10.64 -6.90
#